data_AF-A0A378XDA0-F1
#
_entry.id   AF-A0A378XDA0-F1
#
_cell.length_a   1.000
_cell.length_b   1.000
_cell.length_c   1.000
_cell.angle_alpha   90.00
_cell.angle_beta   90.00
_cell.angle_gamma   90.00
#
_symmetry.space_group_name_H-M   'P 1'
#
loop_
_entity.id
_entity.type
_entity.pdbx_description
1 polymer ?
#
loop_
_entity_poly.entity_id
_entity_poly.type
_entity_poly.pdbx_seq_one_letter_code
_entity_poly.pdbx_strand_id
1 'polypeptide(L)'
;MNTYLVSIEAEEKPNSMSLAVAAVERRRVVALRYVEDILGDEYHRITCGVDQFSEDVLDALCFHTKTKQVCYELAQDADNADVSFGVLADGKFVEL
;
A
#
# COMPACT_ATOMS: atom_id res chain seq x y z
N MET A 1 -3.62 7.49 12.90
CA MET A 1 -3.83 6.65 11.70
C MET A 1 -5.18 6.97 11.12
N ASN A 2 -5.23 7.39 9.86
CA ASN A 2 -6.49 7.58 9.15
C ASN A 2 -6.97 6.24 8.58
N THR A 3 -8.29 6.07 8.48
CA THR A 3 -8.90 4.88 7.88
C THR A 3 -9.79 5.29 6.72
N TYR A 4 -9.64 4.59 5.61
CA TYR A 4 -10.30 4.89 4.34
C TYR A 4 -11.11 3.69 3.87
N LEU A 5 -12.25 3.98 3.25
CA LEU A 5 -13.08 2.96 2.62
C LEU A 5 -12.50 2.60 1.25
N VAL A 6 -12.41 1.31 0.97
CA VAL A 6 -11.99 0.80 -0.34
C VAL A 6 -13.22 0.46 -1.16
N SER A 7 -13.28 0.99 -2.38
CA SER A 7 -14.34 0.67 -3.33
C SER A 7 -14.04 -0.70 -3.94
N ILE A 8 -15.07 -1.55 -4.10
CA ILE A 8 -14.97 -2.97 -4.51
C ILE A 8 -14.17 -3.16 -5.82
N GLU A 9 -14.12 -2.16 -6.70
CA GLU A 9 -13.34 -2.19 -7.96
C GLU A 9 -11.81 -2.25 -7.74
N ALA A 10 -11.31 -1.88 -6.56
CA ALA A 10 -9.90 -1.99 -6.20
C ALA A 10 -9.54 -3.34 -5.54
N GLU A 11 -10.51 -4.21 -5.24
CA GLU A 11 -10.26 -5.49 -4.57
C GLU A 11 -9.80 -6.58 -5.56
N GLU A 12 -8.52 -6.59 -5.94
CA GLU A 12 -7.96 -7.73 -6.70
C GLU A 12 -7.47 -8.89 -5.80
N LYS A 13 -7.42 -8.72 -4.47
CA LYS A 13 -7.08 -9.79 -3.52
C LYS A 13 -8.13 -9.89 -2.40
N PRO A 14 -9.06 -10.85 -2.47
CA PRO A 14 -10.07 -11.00 -1.44
C PRO A 14 -9.44 -11.58 -0.16
N ASN A 15 -9.69 -10.92 0.97
CA ASN A 15 -9.61 -11.47 2.32
C ASN A 15 -8.21 -11.73 2.95
N SER A 16 -7.16 -11.01 2.55
CA SER A 16 -5.87 -11.08 3.26
C SER A 16 -5.39 -9.69 3.70
N MET A 17 -4.82 -9.61 4.91
CA MET A 17 -4.19 -8.40 5.42
C MET A 17 -2.86 -8.20 4.69
N SER A 18 -2.75 -7.10 3.94
CA SER A 18 -1.57 -6.85 3.09
C SER A 18 -1.14 -5.39 3.11
N LEU A 19 0.18 -5.17 2.96
CA LEU A 19 0.75 -3.83 2.80
C LEU A 19 0.47 -3.30 1.40
N ALA A 20 0.15 -2.01 1.33
CA ALA A 20 -0.31 -1.36 0.12
C ALA A 20 0.08 0.12 0.06
N VAL A 21 0.18 0.63 -1.16
CA VAL A 21 0.15 2.06 -1.47
C VAL A 21 -1.22 2.37 -2.07
N ALA A 22 -1.87 3.41 -1.55
CA ALA A 22 -3.20 3.82 -1.98
C ALA A 22 -3.22 5.30 -2.37
N ALA A 23 -3.90 5.61 -3.47
CA ALA A 23 -4.33 6.97 -3.79
C ALA A 23 -5.68 7.21 -3.13
N VAL A 24 -5.78 8.30 -2.38
CA VAL A 24 -6.93 8.66 -1.56
C VAL A 24 -7.50 9.99 -2.05
N GLU A 25 -8.76 9.98 -2.48
CA GLU A 25 -9.50 11.19 -2.80
C GLU A 25 -10.74 11.28 -1.91
N ARG A 26 -10.98 12.44 -1.27
CA ARG A 26 -12.19 12.69 -0.44
C ARG A 26 -12.46 11.58 0.60
N ARG A 27 -11.40 11.08 1.25
CA ARG A 27 -11.42 9.98 2.23
C ARG A 27 -11.83 8.60 1.68
N ARG A 28 -11.67 8.37 0.39
CA ARG A 28 -11.89 7.07 -0.26
C ARG A 28 -10.67 6.66 -1.05
N VAL A 29 -10.35 5.37 -1.01
CA VAL A 29 -9.31 4.81 -1.88
C VAL A 29 -9.86 4.74 -3.30
N VAL A 30 -9.19 5.42 -4.23
CA VAL A 30 -9.54 5.46 -5.66
C VAL A 30 -8.63 4.56 -6.50
N ALA A 31 -7.41 4.30 -6.04
CA ALA A 31 -6.48 3.36 -6.64
C ALA A 31 -5.57 2.75 -5.57
N LEU A 32 -5.10 1.52 -5.84
CA LEU A 32 -4.38 0.68 -4.90
C LEU A 32 -3.33 -0.16 -5.64
N ARG A 33 -2.16 -0.34 -5.03
CA ARG A 33 -1.16 -1.34 -5.43
C ARG A 33 -0.56 -2.01 -4.19
N TYR A 34 -0.50 -3.34 -4.18
CA TYR A 34 0.09 -4.09 -3.07
C TYR A 34 1.62 -4.06 -3.15
N VAL A 35 2.27 -3.91 -2.00
CA VAL A 35 3.74 -3.80 -1.92
C VAL A 35 4.41 -5.10 -2.39
N GLU A 36 3.83 -6.26 -2.10
CA GLU A 36 4.33 -7.54 -2.59
C GLU A 36 4.35 -7.63 -4.12
N ASP A 37 3.33 -7.07 -4.79
CA ASP A 37 3.25 -7.08 -6.26
C ASP A 37 4.21 -6.05 -6.87
N ILE A 38 4.42 -4.91 -6.21
CA ILE A 38 5.38 -3.88 -6.63
C ILE A 38 6.81 -4.42 -6.56
N LEU A 39 7.16 -5.12 -5.49
CA LEU A 39 8.53 -5.55 -5.21
C LEU A 39 8.86 -6.95 -5.76
N GLY A 40 7.86 -7.83 -5.89
CA GLY A 40 8.03 -9.22 -6.30
C GLY A 40 8.99 -9.96 -5.35
N ASP A 41 9.99 -10.65 -5.91
CA ASP A 41 10.97 -11.42 -5.13
C ASP A 41 11.72 -10.59 -4.07
N GLU A 42 11.88 -9.28 -4.27
CA GLU A 42 12.54 -8.40 -3.31
C GLU A 42 11.72 -8.24 -2.03
N TYR A 43 10.38 -8.31 -2.12
CA TYR A 43 9.51 -8.35 -0.96
C TYR A 43 9.89 -9.51 -0.06
N HIS A 44 10.00 -10.72 -0.62
CA HIS A 44 10.39 -11.91 0.14
C HIS A 44 11.79 -11.78 0.72
N ARG A 45 12.75 -11.17 0.03
CA ARG A 45 14.10 -10.95 0.60
C ARG A 45 14.09 -10.04 1.81
N ILE A 46 13.24 -9.01 1.82
CA ILE A 46 13.13 -8.06 2.93
C ILE A 46 12.35 -8.66 4.10
N THR A 47 11.35 -9.50 3.82
CA THR A 47 10.39 -10.00 4.82
C THR A 47 10.64 -11.45 5.26
N CYS A 48 11.58 -12.16 4.64
CA CYS A 48 11.89 -13.55 4.97
C CYS A 48 12.40 -13.69 6.41
N GLY A 49 11.75 -14.55 7.18
CA GLY A 49 12.10 -14.80 8.59
C GLY A 49 11.72 -13.67 9.54
N VAL A 50 10.91 -12.70 9.08
CA VAL A 50 10.38 -11.62 9.90
C VAL A 50 9.07 -12.09 10.53
N ASP A 51 9.07 -12.28 11.85
CA ASP A 51 7.86 -12.64 12.61
C ASP A 51 6.88 -11.46 12.77
N GLN A 52 7.40 -10.23 12.78
CA GLN A 52 6.64 -9.00 12.90
C GLN A 52 7.32 -7.86 12.14
N PHE A 53 6.53 -7.03 11.47
CA PHE A 53 7.05 -5.83 10.80
C PHE A 53 7.51 -4.80 11.83
N SER A 54 8.81 -4.64 12.00
CA SER A 54 9.38 -3.50 12.73
C SER A 54 9.30 -2.23 11.88
N GLU A 55 9.47 -1.08 12.52
CA GLU A 55 9.56 0.23 11.84
C GLU A 55 10.64 0.20 10.75
N ASP A 56 11.82 -0.36 11.02
CA ASP A 56 12.90 -0.49 10.01
C ASP A 56 12.47 -1.28 8.76
N VAL A 57 11.68 -2.34 8.93
CA VAL A 57 11.19 -3.14 7.80
C VAL A 57 10.12 -2.37 7.03
N LEU A 58 9.22 -1.66 7.75
CA LEU A 58 8.21 -0.82 7.12
C LEU A 58 8.86 0.32 6.32
N ASP A 59 9.89 0.97 6.88
CA ASP A 59 10.68 2.00 6.20
C ASP A 59 11.40 1.46 4.98
N ALA A 60 12.01 0.27 5.09
CA ALA A 60 12.68 -0.37 3.95
C ALA A 60 11.70 -0.66 2.80
N LEU A 61 10.47 -1.06 3.11
CA LEU A 61 9.41 -1.34 2.12
C LEU A 61 8.82 -0.03 1.54
N CYS A 62 8.50 0.94 2.39
CA CYS A 62 7.90 2.22 2.02
C CYS A 62 8.87 3.06 1.17
N PHE A 63 10.14 3.13 1.58
CA PHE A 63 11.15 3.93 0.90
C PHE A 63 11.91 3.20 -0.21
N HIS A 64 11.54 1.95 -0.49
CA HIS A 64 12.08 1.21 -1.63
C HIS A 64 11.85 1.97 -2.93
N THR A 65 12.84 1.98 -3.83
CA THR A 65 12.79 2.76 -5.08
C THR A 65 11.56 2.46 -5.93
N LYS A 66 11.18 1.18 -6.04
CA LYS A 66 9.98 0.74 -6.77
C LYS A 66 8.68 1.23 -6.11
N THR A 67 8.58 1.15 -4.79
CA THR A 67 7.43 1.66 -4.04
C THR A 67 7.28 3.16 -4.25
N LYS A 68 8.37 3.93 -4.11
CA LYS A 68 8.39 5.37 -4.38
C LYS A 68 7.93 5.70 -5.80
N GLN A 69 8.42 4.95 -6.80
CA GLN A 69 8.01 5.15 -8.19
C GLN A 69 6.50 4.98 -8.36
N VAL A 70 5.93 3.91 -7.80
CA VAL A 70 4.48 3.69 -7.83
C VAL A 70 3.72 4.79 -7.09
N CYS A 71 4.25 5.31 -5.98
CA CYS A 71 3.65 6.47 -5.31
C CYS A 71 3.58 7.69 -6.25
N TYR A 72 4.64 7.96 -7.01
CA TYR A 72 4.66 9.06 -7.98
C TYR A 72 3.68 8.83 -9.13
N GLU A 73 3.59 7.61 -9.66
CA GLU A 73 2.63 7.25 -10.73
C GLU A 73 1.18 7.44 -10.25
N LEU A 74 0.84 6.93 -9.05
CA LEU A 74 -0.47 7.11 -8.44
C LEU A 74 -0.83 8.57 -8.18
N ALA A 75 0.15 9.40 -7.79
CA ALA A 75 -0.06 10.83 -7.59
C ALA A 75 -0.25 11.61 -8.90
N GLN A 76 0.26 11.09 -10.02
CA GLN A 76 0.09 11.70 -11.35
C GLN A 76 -1.24 11.31 -12.00
N ASP A 77 -1.69 10.07 -11.80
CA ASP A 77 -2.90 9.54 -12.44
C ASP A 77 -4.20 10.05 -11.80
N ALA A 78 -4.14 10.54 -10.57
CA ALA A 78 -5.31 10.97 -9.81
C ALA A 78 -5.27 12.49 -9.51
N ASP A 79 -6.19 13.24 -10.13
CA ASP A 79 -6.37 14.67 -9.89
C ASP A 79 -6.65 14.95 -8.39
N ASN A 80 -5.68 15.54 -7.69
CA ASN A 80 -5.73 15.88 -6.26
C ASN A 80 -5.91 14.69 -5.28
N ALA A 81 -5.38 13.51 -5.60
CA ALA A 81 -5.33 12.43 -4.61
C ALA A 81 -4.07 12.50 -3.75
N ASP A 82 -4.24 12.27 -2.45
CA ASP A 82 -3.12 12.03 -1.53
C ASP A 82 -2.67 10.57 -1.66
N VAL A 83 -1.37 10.32 -1.69
CA VAL A 83 -0.85 8.94 -1.73
C VAL A 83 -0.32 8.55 -0.36
N SER A 84 -0.84 7.45 0.17
CA SER A 84 -0.51 6.94 1.50
C SER A 84 -0.01 5.50 1.43
N PHE A 85 0.93 5.16 2.31
CA PHE A 85 1.37 3.80 2.59
C PHE A 85 0.57 3.25 3.78
N GLY A 86 0.18 1.99 3.73
CA GLY A 86 -0.68 1.45 4.77
C GLY A 86 -1.00 -0.03 4.62
N VAL A 87 -1.98 -0.47 5.41
CA VAL A 87 -2.47 -1.84 5.44
C VAL A 87 -3.89 -1.88 4.90
N LEU A 88 -4.16 -2.81 3.98
CA LEU A 88 -5.50 -3.22 3.60
C LEU A 88 -5.93 -4.40 4.46
N ALA A 89 -7.05 -4.28 5.17
CA ALA A 89 -7.67 -5.36 5.94
C ALA A 89 -9.21 -5.19 5.94
N ASP A 90 -9.95 -6.27 5.69
CA ASP A 90 -11.42 -6.30 5.74
C ASP A 90 -12.10 -5.16 4.95
N GLY A 91 -11.62 -4.88 3.73
CA GLY A 91 -12.15 -3.82 2.87
C GLY A 91 -11.85 -2.39 3.35
N LYS A 92 -10.96 -2.24 4.34
CA LYS A 92 -10.52 -0.95 4.89
C LYS A 92 -9.03 -0.77 4.69
N PHE A 93 -8.64 0.43 4.30
CA PHE A 93 -7.24 0.84 4.22
C PHE A 93 -6.89 1.70 5.42
N VAL A 94 -5.86 1.33 6.16
CA VAL A 94 -5.36 2.04 7.33
C VAL A 94 -3.96 2.58 7.02
N GLU A 95 -3.82 3.90 7.05
CA GLU A 95 -2.54 4.57 6.86
C GLU A 95 -1.60 4.34 8.04
N LEU A 96 -0.35 3.96 7.75
CA LEU A 96 0.71 3.69 8.71
C LEU A 96 1.49 4.97 9.04
#